data_AF-A0A3D0WSP6-F1
#
_entry.id   AF-A0A3D0WSP6-F1
#
_cell.length_a   1.000
_cell.length_b   1.000
_cell.length_c   1.000
_cell.angle_alpha   90.00
_cell.angle_beta   90.00
_cell.angle_gamma   90.00
#
_symmetry.space_group_name_H-M   'P 1'
#
loop_
_entity.id
_entity.type
_entity.pdbx_description
1 polymer ?
#
loop_
_entity_poly.entity_id
_entity_poly.type
_entity_poly.pdbx_seq_one_letter_code
_entity_poly.pdbx_strand_id
1 'polypeptide(L)'
;MKTFNKILLALLAIFLIVSCQDLEDLNKNPNQPDKVSTSTLLTGAQKKMMDYIYDTWFSGRQALPYAQYWSQRNYTEEDRYQIRESVNNSYFNHLYVTAGNYALIEKM
;
A
#
# COMPACT_ATOMS: atom_id res chain seq x y z
N MET A 1 -3.22 40.47 48.09
CA MET A 1 -3.78 39.12 47.83
C MET A 1 -4.84 39.13 46.72
N LYS A 2 -5.88 39.96 46.77
CA LYS A 2 -6.96 39.95 45.75
C LYS A 2 -6.50 40.34 44.33
N THR A 3 -5.54 41.25 44.18
CA THR A 3 -4.95 41.64 42.88
C THR A 3 -4.04 40.55 42.29
N PHE A 4 -3.22 39.91 43.12
CA PHE A 4 -2.38 38.78 42.71
C PHE A 4 -3.21 37.59 42.20
N ASN A 5 -4.31 37.27 42.89
CA ASN A 5 -5.23 36.21 42.45
C ASN A 5 -5.91 36.53 41.11
N LYS A 6 -6.21 37.81 40.83
CA LYS A 6 -6.77 38.25 39.53
C LYS A 6 -5.76 38.09 38.39
N ILE A 7 -4.49 38.42 38.65
CA ILE A 7 -3.40 38.26 37.68
C ILE A 7 -3.18 36.76 37.38
N LEU A 8 -3.19 35.92 38.42
CA LEU A 8 -3.06 34.48 38.26
C LEU A 8 -4.23 33.88 37.46
N LEU A 9 -5.46 34.33 37.71
CA LEU A 9 -6.65 33.89 36.96
C LEU A 9 -6.59 34.29 35.48
N ALA A 10 -6.10 35.51 35.19
CA ALA A 10 -5.93 35.99 33.83
C ALA A 10 -4.86 35.20 33.07
N LEU A 11 -3.74 34.87 33.72
CA LEU A 11 -2.70 34.01 33.16
C LEU A 11 -3.22 32.59 32.88
N LEU A 12 -4.01 32.02 33.78
CA LEU A 12 -4.62 30.70 33.59
C LEU A 12 -5.59 30.71 32.41
N ALA A 13 -6.39 31.77 32.25
CA ALA A 13 -7.29 31.94 31.13
C ALA A 13 -6.53 32.03 29.80
N ILE A 14 -5.41 32.77 29.74
CA ILE A 14 -4.56 32.84 28.55
C ILE A 14 -3.98 31.46 28.20
N PHE A 15 -3.52 30.70 29.21
CA PHE A 15 -2.95 29.37 29.01
C PHE A 15 -3.97 28.37 28.43
N LEU A 16 -5.23 28.45 28.86
CA LEU A 16 -6.34 27.62 28.35
C LEU A 16 -6.72 27.95 26.91
N ILE A 17 -6.50 29.18 26.44
CA ILE A 17 -6.79 29.59 25.06
C ILE A 17 -5.67 29.15 24.11
N VAL A 18 -4.42 29.07 24.59
CA VAL A 18 -3.24 28.68 23.78
C VAL A 18 -3.07 27.16 23.69
N SER A 19 -3.71 26.37 24.56
CA SER A 19 -3.54 24.91 24.59
C SER A 19 -4.32 24.15 23.51
N CYS A 20 -5.08 24.82 22.65
CA CYS A 20 -5.80 24.17 21.55
C CYS A 20 -4.85 23.97 20.37
N GLN A 21 -4.22 22.79 20.31
CA GLN A 21 -3.49 22.33 19.13
C GLN A 21 -4.44 21.59 18.19
N ASP A 22 -4.27 21.80 16.89
CA ASP A 22 -4.97 21.01 15.88
C ASP A 22 -4.39 19.59 15.85
N LEU A 23 -5.13 18.63 16.40
CA LEU A 23 -4.71 17.24 16.53
C LEU A 23 -4.94 16.45 15.24
N GLU A 24 -5.58 17.03 14.21
CA GLU A 24 -5.85 16.34 12.95
C GLU A 24 -4.55 16.02 12.21
N ASP A 25 -3.56 16.91 12.26
CA ASP A 25 -2.26 16.71 11.61
C ASP A 25 -1.43 15.59 12.27
N LEU A 26 -1.67 15.27 13.55
CA LEU A 26 -1.01 14.15 14.23
C LEU A 26 -1.37 12.79 13.59
N ASN A 27 -2.57 12.70 13.01
CA ASN A 27 -3.08 11.48 12.38
C ASN A 27 -2.78 11.41 10.87
N LYS A 28 -2.12 12.44 10.29
CA LYS A 28 -1.68 12.41 8.90
C LYS A 28 -0.33 11.70 8.81
N ASN A 29 -0.30 10.59 8.09
CA ASN A 29 0.93 9.84 7.86
C ASN A 29 1.83 10.60 6.89
N PRO A 30 3.01 11.13 7.30
CA PRO A 30 3.88 11.89 6.42
C PRO A 30 4.48 11.06 5.28
N ASN A 31 4.42 9.73 5.36
CA ASN A 31 4.90 8.81 4.32
C ASN A 31 3.81 8.44 3.30
N GLN A 32 2.57 8.90 3.51
CA GLN A 32 1.46 8.65 2.60
C GLN A 32 1.16 9.96 1.85
N PRO A 33 1.43 10.03 0.54
CA PRO A 33 1.18 11.23 -0.23
C PRO A 33 -0.33 11.49 -0.36
N ASP A 34 -0.76 12.71 -0.01
CA ASP A 34 -2.16 13.14 -0.17
C ASP A 34 -2.56 13.33 -1.65
N LYS A 35 -1.58 13.66 -2.50
CA LYS A 35 -1.74 13.83 -3.93
C LYS A 35 -0.62 13.09 -4.66
N VAL A 36 -1.00 12.26 -5.61
CA VAL A 36 -0.10 11.56 -6.51
C VAL A 36 -0.41 11.98 -7.94
N SER A 37 0.60 12.04 -8.81
CA SER A 37 0.35 12.32 -10.22
C SER A 37 -0.19 11.07 -10.91
N THR A 38 -1.15 11.26 -11.82
CA THR A 38 -1.74 10.16 -12.60
C THR A 38 -0.67 9.39 -13.39
N SER A 39 0.30 10.10 -13.97
CA SER A 39 1.40 9.50 -14.74
C SER A 39 2.30 8.59 -13.89
N THR A 40 2.64 9.02 -12.67
CA THR A 40 3.47 8.23 -11.75
C THR A 40 2.71 7.00 -11.27
N LEU A 41 1.43 7.16 -10.92
CA LEU A 41 0.58 6.03 -10.49
C LEU A 41 0.40 5.01 -11.62
N LEU A 42 0.16 5.47 -12.85
CA LEU A 42 0.01 4.62 -14.03
C LEU A 42 1.28 3.81 -14.32
N THR A 43 2.43 4.49 -14.39
CA THR A 43 3.71 3.84 -14.69
C THR A 43 4.09 2.85 -13.59
N GLY A 44 3.85 3.20 -12.32
CA GLY A 44 4.07 2.32 -11.18
C GLY A 44 3.16 1.09 -11.20
N ALA A 45 1.88 1.25 -11.54
CA ALA A 45 0.94 0.14 -11.69
C ALA A 45 1.35 -0.81 -12.82
N GLN A 46 1.73 -0.28 -13.98
CA GLN A 46 2.22 -1.08 -15.11
C GLN A 46 3.46 -1.89 -14.74
N LYS A 47 4.45 -1.25 -14.10
CA LYS A 47 5.67 -1.94 -13.65
C LYS A 47 5.35 -3.06 -12.65
N LYS A 48 4.52 -2.77 -11.64
CA LYS A 48 4.11 -3.78 -10.66
C LYS A 48 3.39 -4.95 -11.31
N MET A 49 2.50 -4.69 -12.27
CA MET A 49 1.81 -5.77 -12.98
C MET A 49 2.79 -6.69 -13.69
N MET A 50 3.78 -6.12 -14.39
CA MET A 50 4.79 -6.91 -15.07
C MET A 50 5.68 -7.70 -14.10
N ASP A 51 6.06 -7.11 -12.96
CA ASP A 51 6.83 -7.78 -11.93
C ASP A 51 6.09 -8.96 -11.32
N TYR A 52 4.77 -8.86 -11.14
CA TYR A 52 3.94 -9.95 -10.61
C TYR A 52 3.64 -11.03 -11.65
N ILE A 53 3.55 -10.67 -12.93
CA ILE A 53 3.26 -11.65 -13.98
C ILE A 53 4.52 -12.44 -14.36
N TYR A 54 5.65 -11.76 -14.56
CA TYR A 54 6.90 -12.36 -15.02
C TYR A 54 7.82 -12.81 -13.88
N ASP A 55 7.25 -13.06 -12.71
CA ASP A 55 8.00 -13.49 -11.55
C ASP A 55 8.34 -14.99 -11.62
N THR A 56 9.24 -15.41 -10.73
CA THR A 56 9.68 -16.81 -10.63
C THR A 56 8.53 -17.75 -10.30
N TRP A 57 7.58 -17.34 -9.46
CA TRP A 57 6.46 -18.16 -9.03
C TRP A 57 5.40 -18.25 -10.12
N PHE A 58 4.78 -17.14 -10.54
CA PHE A 58 3.62 -17.19 -11.45
C PHE A 58 4.01 -17.63 -12.84
N SER A 59 4.94 -16.91 -13.47
CA SER A 59 5.42 -17.28 -14.80
C SER A 59 6.35 -18.46 -14.71
N GLY A 60 7.43 -18.32 -13.94
CA GLY A 60 8.56 -19.23 -14.01
C GLY A 60 8.24 -20.66 -13.58
N ARG A 61 7.35 -20.82 -12.61
CA ARG A 61 7.05 -22.12 -11.99
C ARG A 61 5.63 -22.60 -12.23
N GLN A 62 4.76 -21.81 -12.88
CA GLN A 62 3.41 -22.27 -13.17
C GLN A 62 3.03 -22.05 -14.63
N ALA A 63 2.99 -20.81 -15.11
CA ALA A 63 2.53 -20.54 -16.47
C ALA A 63 3.44 -21.17 -17.54
N LEU A 64 4.77 -21.04 -17.41
CA LEU A 64 5.72 -21.58 -18.39
C LEU A 64 5.80 -23.12 -18.36
N PRO A 65 5.81 -23.79 -17.19
CA PRO A 65 5.65 -25.26 -17.13
C PRO A 65 4.31 -25.74 -17.71
N TYR A 66 3.20 -25.06 -17.43
CA TYR A 66 1.88 -25.47 -17.93
C TYR A 66 1.77 -25.29 -19.45
N ALA A 67 2.43 -24.27 -19.99
CA ALA A 67 2.59 -24.07 -21.43
C ALA A 67 3.66 -24.99 -22.05
N GLN A 68 4.34 -25.82 -21.25
CA GLN A 68 5.40 -26.74 -21.66
C GLN A 68 6.62 -26.05 -22.30
N TYR A 69 6.89 -24.80 -21.93
CA TYR A 69 8.10 -24.11 -22.39
C TYR A 69 9.36 -24.59 -21.67
N TRP A 70 9.23 -25.09 -20.44
CA TRP A 70 10.30 -25.79 -19.72
C TRP A 70 9.73 -26.69 -18.61
N SER A 71 10.61 -27.41 -17.92
CA SER A 71 10.28 -28.26 -16.76
C SER A 71 11.16 -27.92 -15.56
N GLN A 72 10.62 -28.00 -14.33
CA GLN A 72 11.41 -27.81 -13.12
C GLN A 72 12.17 -29.10 -12.76
N ARG A 73 13.26 -28.97 -11.97
CA ARG A 73 14.10 -30.11 -11.56
C ARG A 73 14.08 -30.39 -10.07
N ASN A 74 14.04 -29.36 -9.23
CA ASN A 74 14.14 -29.50 -7.77
C ASN A 74 12.79 -29.46 -7.05
N TYR A 75 11.84 -28.72 -7.60
CA TYR A 75 10.49 -28.53 -7.06
C TYR A 75 9.52 -28.71 -8.21
N THR A 76 9.03 -29.93 -8.41
CA THR A 76 8.26 -30.31 -9.61
C THR A 76 6.78 -30.43 -9.31
N GLU A 77 6.31 -29.81 -8.22
CA GLU A 77 4.92 -29.92 -7.81
C GLU A 77 4.03 -29.29 -8.88
N GLU A 78 4.39 -28.09 -9.35
CA GLU A 78 3.64 -27.41 -10.39
C GLU A 78 3.75 -28.12 -11.76
N ASP A 79 4.89 -28.68 -12.16
CA ASP A 79 4.97 -29.54 -13.37
C ASP A 79 3.98 -30.72 -13.35
N ARG A 80 3.56 -31.14 -12.15
CA ARG A 80 2.61 -32.23 -11.90
C ARG A 80 1.20 -31.73 -11.54
N TYR A 81 0.91 -30.46 -11.78
CA TYR A 81 -0.36 -29.79 -11.49
C TYR A 81 -0.72 -29.75 -9.99
N GLN A 82 0.27 -29.78 -9.11
CA GLN A 82 0.10 -29.68 -7.66
C GLN A 82 0.43 -28.26 -7.20
N ILE A 83 -0.53 -27.34 -7.37
CA ILE A 83 -0.34 -25.91 -7.08
C ILE A 83 -0.28 -25.68 -5.57
N ARG A 84 0.59 -24.76 -5.15
CA ARG A 84 0.61 -24.23 -3.78
C ARG A 84 -0.46 -23.16 -3.63
N GLU A 85 -1.47 -23.42 -2.80
CA GLU A 85 -2.59 -22.48 -2.62
C GLU A 85 -2.15 -21.09 -2.09
N SER A 86 -1.12 -21.04 -1.24
CA SER A 86 -0.56 -19.77 -0.77
C SER A 86 -0.03 -18.90 -1.91
N VAL A 87 0.54 -19.54 -2.92
CA VAL A 87 1.11 -18.88 -4.10
C VAL A 87 -0.01 -18.41 -5.04
N ASN A 88 -1.05 -19.23 -5.23
CA ASN A 88 -2.24 -18.83 -5.99
C ASN A 88 -2.96 -17.61 -5.38
N ASN A 89 -3.09 -17.60 -4.04
CA ASN A 89 -3.64 -16.45 -3.31
C ASN A 89 -2.80 -15.18 -3.49
N SER A 90 -1.47 -15.29 -3.51
CA SER A 90 -0.60 -14.14 -3.79
C SER A 90 -0.86 -13.54 -5.17
N TYR A 91 -1.02 -14.38 -6.20
CA TYR A 91 -1.30 -13.89 -7.56
C TYR A 91 -2.63 -13.14 -7.62
N PHE A 92 -3.68 -13.72 -7.03
CA PHE A 92 -4.97 -13.07 -6.94
C PHE A 92 -4.82 -11.68 -6.31
N ASN A 93 -4.20 -11.61 -5.12
CA ASN A 93 -4.02 -10.34 -4.42
C ASN A 93 -3.20 -9.32 -5.24
N HIS A 94 -2.11 -9.75 -5.86
CA HIS A 94 -1.25 -8.87 -6.65
C HIS A 94 -1.96 -8.29 -7.89
N LEU A 95 -2.72 -9.13 -8.60
CA LEU A 95 -3.48 -8.69 -9.78
C LEU A 95 -4.60 -7.73 -9.37
N TYR A 96 -5.35 -8.03 -8.30
CA TYR A 96 -6.43 -7.16 -7.84
C TYR A 96 -5.95 -5.85 -7.23
N VAL A 97 -4.79 -5.83 -6.55
CA VAL A 97 -4.15 -4.57 -6.10
C VAL A 97 -3.79 -3.69 -7.30
N THR A 98 -3.26 -4.30 -8.37
CA THR A 98 -2.89 -3.55 -9.57
C THR A 98 -4.13 -3.04 -10.31
N ALA A 99 -5.18 -3.86 -10.44
CA ALA A 99 -6.47 -3.45 -10.97
C ALA A 99 -7.09 -2.30 -10.16
N GLY A 100 -6.99 -2.35 -8.83
CA GLY A 100 -7.42 -1.28 -7.94
C GLY A 100 -6.71 0.05 -8.19
N ASN A 101 -5.40 0.01 -8.50
CA ASN A 101 -4.66 1.23 -8.87
C ASN A 101 -5.15 1.82 -10.20
N TYR A 102 -5.48 0.98 -11.19
CA TYR A 102 -6.08 1.47 -12.44
C TYR A 102 -7.46 2.07 -12.23
N ALA A 103 -8.31 1.43 -11.41
CA ALA A 103 -9.63 1.98 -11.07
C ALA A 103 -9.53 3.30 -10.27
N LEU A 104 -8.45 3.51 -9.51
CA LEU A 104 -8.17 4.80 -8.86
C LEU A 104 -7.78 5.85 -9.90
N ILE A 105 -6.92 5.51 -10.87
CA ILE A 105 -6.50 6.39 -11.96
C ILE A 105 -7.71 6.87 -12.78
N GLU A 106 -8.67 6.01 -13.07
CA GLU A 106 -9.89 6.37 -13.81
C GLU A 106 -10.77 7.41 -13.10
N LYS A 107 -10.64 7.53 -11.78
CA LYS A 107 -11.43 8.46 -10.94
C LYS A 107 -10.72 9.79 -10.66
N MET A 108 -9.43 9.90 -10.98
CA MET A 108 -8.61 11.09 -10.78
C MET A 108 -8.74 12.06 -11.95
#